data_AF-A0A090DYG3-F1
#
_entry.id   AF-A0A090DYG3-F1
#
_cell.length_a   1.000
_cell.length_b   1.000
_cell.length_c   1.000
_cell.angle_alpha   90.00
_cell.angle_beta   90.00
_cell.angle_gamma   90.00
#
_symmetry.space_group_name_H-M   'P 1'
#
loop_
_entity.id
_entity.type
_entity.pdbx_description
1 polymer ?
#
loop_
_entity_poly.entity_id
_entity_poly.type
_entity_poly.pdbx_seq_one_letter_code
_entity_poly.pdbx_strand_id
1 'polypeptide(L)'
;MELKAARQSYAELLRGNFKSLGYFIDESLSSKDSYTFFRLIAESIVPLIRRAPAFETFYLDWIKEKAKYKSHYAKTERLAIAEIHDTFDAIKSALIDLDLIENSLVNSSISSIENVLEFREPYIMPAYYEIAYDRIAHLLHLLLTLDQGKLVEKYAELATINKSQLDPKTNEYKAISKPNISLFTFAPSLTELKDLRQVFSWENYSNPWSIWEYLDLAYWCWQTPFSYFKDKKLEHSDAKECADSSFLLNLHAFLVEMNAIKKRTLTPDKILFFKRDRFTEYLKAIVQQVILYQEIYGPSDAPLEASSPFALELKLDFGRLILKVEWFEGIKAEEYIIHTFNDESGNQEFIRDLIAAKPNTFIDISKYASGATVAKLIFRIKLQNTLLAEIFFNRKNTHEMSLRSKRVEVSKLPDINLPRLRKQIKQFEPTDKRLLDMQNPQTYQSKR
;
A
#
# COMPACT_ATOMS: atom_id res chain seq x y z
N MET A 1 18.98 19.22 -23.89
CA MET A 1 18.62 20.57 -23.40
C MET A 1 17.52 20.50 -22.35
N GLU A 2 16.48 19.70 -22.58
CA GLU A 2 15.35 19.47 -21.64
C GLU A 2 15.76 18.93 -20.26
N LEU A 3 16.72 18.00 -20.21
CA LEU A 3 17.21 17.42 -18.94
C LEU A 3 17.90 18.45 -18.02
N LYS A 4 18.41 19.55 -18.58
CA LYS A 4 19.06 20.63 -17.82
C LYS A 4 18.03 21.61 -17.27
N ALA A 5 17.01 21.93 -18.06
CA ALA A 5 15.87 22.76 -17.64
C ALA A 5 15.00 22.06 -16.56
N ALA A 6 14.78 20.75 -16.70
CA ALA A 6 14.10 19.94 -15.70
C ALA A 6 14.89 19.88 -14.38
N ARG A 7 16.21 19.71 -14.43
CA ARG A 7 17.10 19.76 -13.25
C ARG A 7 17.12 21.12 -12.55
N GLN A 8 16.99 22.20 -13.30
CA GLN A 8 17.01 23.55 -12.75
C GLN A 8 15.70 23.89 -12.03
N SER A 9 14.56 23.57 -12.64
CA SER A 9 13.23 23.67 -12.01
C SER A 9 13.11 22.76 -10.77
N TYR A 10 13.68 21.55 -10.87
CA TYR A 10 13.80 20.57 -9.77
C TYR A 10 14.59 21.11 -8.56
N ALA A 11 15.75 21.72 -8.82
CA ALA A 11 16.61 22.27 -7.78
C ALA A 11 15.95 23.45 -7.06
N GLU A 12 15.22 24.30 -7.79
CA GLU A 12 14.52 25.46 -7.21
C GLU A 12 13.33 25.05 -6.35
N LEU A 13 12.53 24.07 -6.78
CA LEU A 13 11.32 23.63 -6.09
C LEU A 13 11.64 22.85 -4.79
N LEU A 14 12.64 21.96 -4.84
CA LEU A 14 13.15 21.31 -3.63
C LEU A 14 13.91 22.28 -2.73
N ARG A 15 14.62 23.28 -3.26
CA ARG A 15 15.27 24.31 -2.43
C ARG A 15 14.30 25.31 -1.81
N GLY A 16 13.08 25.47 -2.31
CA GLY A 16 12.06 26.26 -1.63
C GLY A 16 11.57 25.56 -0.36
N ASN A 17 11.08 24.33 -0.52
CA ASN A 17 10.35 23.60 0.51
C ASN A 17 11.21 22.66 1.38
N PHE A 18 12.36 22.22 0.87
CA PHE A 18 13.29 21.30 1.52
C PHE A 18 14.76 21.61 1.14
N LYS A 19 15.25 22.82 1.48
CA LYS A 19 16.63 23.29 1.14
C LYS A 19 17.72 22.22 1.26
N SER A 20 17.63 21.38 2.28
CA SER A 20 18.55 20.27 2.53
C SER A 20 18.35 19.06 1.61
N LEU A 21 17.11 18.70 1.25
CA LEU A 21 16.80 17.48 0.49
C LEU A 21 17.34 17.54 -0.95
N GLY A 22 17.10 18.65 -1.66
CA GLY A 22 17.61 18.83 -3.02
C GLY A 22 19.13 18.76 -3.08
N TYR A 23 19.80 19.37 -2.10
CA TYR A 23 21.26 19.31 -1.94
C TYR A 23 21.75 17.86 -1.78
N PHE A 24 21.16 17.07 -0.86
CA PHE A 24 21.63 15.69 -0.62
C PHE A 24 21.32 14.74 -1.77
N ILE A 25 20.23 14.96 -2.51
CA ILE A 25 19.95 14.18 -3.71
C ILE A 25 21.01 14.49 -4.78
N ASP A 26 21.29 15.76 -5.05
CA ASP A 26 22.34 16.15 -6.02
C ASP A 26 23.71 15.58 -5.62
N GLU A 27 24.07 15.66 -4.34
CA GLU A 27 25.30 15.07 -3.81
C GLU A 27 25.32 13.54 -3.97
N SER A 28 24.20 12.86 -3.70
CA SER A 28 24.10 11.41 -3.88
C SER A 28 24.31 11.01 -5.35
N LEU A 29 23.63 11.70 -6.27
CA LEU A 29 23.69 11.42 -7.71
C LEU A 29 25.07 11.70 -8.30
N SER A 30 25.80 12.68 -7.75
CA SER A 30 27.16 13.06 -8.19
C SER A 30 28.28 12.28 -7.48
N SER A 31 27.97 11.49 -6.45
CA SER A 31 28.97 10.68 -5.74
C SER A 31 29.68 9.70 -6.69
N LYS A 32 30.90 9.26 -6.38
CA LYS A 32 31.66 8.33 -7.25
C LYS A 32 31.63 6.89 -6.76
N ASP A 33 31.29 6.68 -5.49
CA ASP A 33 31.35 5.38 -4.83
C ASP A 33 30.02 5.01 -4.15
N SER A 34 29.73 3.72 -4.08
CA SER A 34 28.49 3.19 -3.48
C SER A 34 28.37 3.51 -2.00
N TYR A 35 29.49 3.59 -1.27
CA TYR A 35 29.46 3.94 0.16
C TYR A 35 28.87 5.34 0.36
N THR A 36 29.40 6.35 -0.33
CA THR A 36 28.92 7.73 -0.23
C THR A 36 27.48 7.84 -0.68
N PHE A 37 27.13 7.16 -1.77
CA PHE A 37 25.76 7.11 -2.30
C PHE A 37 24.74 6.59 -1.26
N PHE A 38 24.95 5.38 -0.72
CA PHE A 38 24.03 4.78 0.23
C PHE A 38 24.05 5.45 1.61
N ARG A 39 25.19 6.00 2.02
CA ARG A 39 25.29 6.83 3.23
C ARG A 39 24.37 8.05 3.14
N LEU A 40 24.40 8.77 2.02
CA LEU A 40 23.53 9.94 1.83
C LEU A 40 22.05 9.55 1.79
N ILE A 41 21.70 8.43 1.15
CA ILE A 41 20.34 7.91 1.16
C ILE A 41 19.86 7.66 2.59
N ALA A 42 20.62 6.89 3.37
CA ALA A 42 20.21 6.44 4.68
C ALA A 42 20.35 7.52 5.77
N GLU A 43 21.42 8.31 5.80
CA GLU A 43 21.66 9.27 6.88
C GLU A 43 20.97 10.61 6.63
N SER A 44 20.68 10.95 5.37
CA SER A 44 20.18 12.27 4.99
C SER A 44 18.83 12.22 4.30
N ILE A 45 18.73 11.56 3.14
CA ILE A 45 17.54 11.65 2.26
C ILE A 45 16.31 11.03 2.92
N VAL A 46 16.35 9.74 3.31
CA VAL A 46 15.20 9.04 3.90
C VAL A 46 14.73 9.72 5.20
N PRO A 47 15.63 10.09 6.15
CA PRO A 47 15.23 10.84 7.34
C PRO A 47 14.62 12.21 7.07
N LEU A 48 15.06 12.92 6.02
CA LEU A 48 14.47 14.21 5.64
C LEU A 48 13.08 14.03 5.05
N ILE A 49 12.90 13.06 4.17
CA ILE A 49 11.58 12.72 3.61
C ILE A 49 10.62 12.36 4.75
N ARG A 50 11.02 11.51 5.69
CA ARG A 50 10.17 11.14 6.85
C ARG A 50 9.74 12.31 7.72
N ARG A 51 10.58 13.33 7.84
CA ARG A 51 10.32 14.54 8.66
C ARG A 51 9.52 15.60 7.91
N ALA A 52 9.28 15.43 6.62
CA ALA A 52 8.51 16.37 5.81
C ALA A 52 7.03 16.32 6.19
N PRO A 53 6.37 17.46 6.52
CA PRO A 53 4.93 17.49 6.75
C PRO A 53 4.12 17.00 5.54
N ALA A 54 4.61 17.25 4.32
CA ALA A 54 4.01 16.75 3.09
C ALA A 54 4.05 15.21 3.00
N PHE A 55 5.09 14.57 3.56
CA PHE A 55 5.27 13.13 3.51
C PHE A 55 4.14 12.39 4.20
N GLU A 56 3.68 12.84 5.36
CA GLU A 56 2.57 12.20 6.07
C GLU A 56 1.34 12.05 5.17
N THR A 57 1.06 13.05 4.33
CA THR A 57 -0.18 13.08 3.55
C THR A 57 -0.16 12.09 2.37
N PHE A 58 0.93 12.00 1.60
CA PHE A 58 1.03 10.99 0.52
C PHE A 58 1.42 9.61 1.04
N TYR A 59 2.18 9.52 2.12
CA TYR A 59 2.54 8.24 2.76
C TYR A 59 1.29 7.49 3.25
N LEU A 60 0.27 8.20 3.74
CA LEU A 60 -1.02 7.59 4.09
C LEU A 60 -1.71 6.96 2.89
N ASP A 61 -1.61 7.55 1.70
CA ASP A 61 -2.18 6.97 0.49
C ASP A 61 -1.37 5.75 0.03
N TRP A 62 -0.04 5.80 0.11
CA TRP A 62 0.85 4.66 -0.10
C TRP A 62 0.56 3.49 0.86
N ILE A 63 0.29 3.76 2.13
CA ILE A 63 -0.11 2.74 3.10
C ILE A 63 -1.42 2.06 2.66
N LYS A 64 -2.41 2.82 2.19
CA LYS A 64 -3.68 2.25 1.72
C LYS A 64 -3.49 1.38 0.49
N GLU A 65 -2.68 1.83 -0.46
CA GLU A 65 -2.35 1.04 -1.66
C GLU A 65 -1.60 -0.24 -1.32
N LYS A 66 -0.59 -0.15 -0.45
CA LYS A 66 0.13 -1.31 0.08
C LYS A 66 -0.81 -2.27 0.82
N ALA A 67 -1.75 -1.76 1.61
CA ALA A 67 -2.73 -2.58 2.32
C ALA A 67 -3.66 -3.33 1.34
N LYS A 68 -4.15 -2.64 0.30
CA LYS A 68 -4.94 -3.26 -0.78
C LYS A 68 -4.14 -4.36 -1.49
N TYR A 69 -2.89 -4.06 -1.87
CA TYR A 69 -1.99 -5.04 -2.48
C TYR A 69 -1.80 -6.26 -1.56
N LYS A 70 -1.45 -6.05 -0.28
CA LYS A 70 -1.23 -7.16 0.67
C LYS A 70 -2.47 -8.01 0.86
N SER A 71 -3.65 -7.38 0.91
CA SER A 71 -4.92 -8.09 0.99
C SER A 71 -5.18 -8.93 -0.25
N HIS A 72 -4.89 -8.40 -1.43
CA HIS A 72 -5.04 -9.13 -2.70
C HIS A 72 -4.06 -10.30 -2.77
N TYR A 73 -2.78 -10.06 -2.49
CA TYR A 73 -1.73 -11.08 -2.45
C TYR A 73 -2.10 -12.22 -1.51
N ALA A 74 -2.48 -11.93 -0.27
CA ALA A 74 -2.84 -12.96 0.72
C ALA A 74 -4.08 -13.76 0.31
N LYS A 75 -5.04 -13.13 -0.38
CA LYS A 75 -6.21 -13.84 -0.92
C LYS A 75 -5.80 -14.78 -2.06
N THR A 76 -5.04 -14.27 -3.03
CA THR A 76 -4.58 -15.04 -4.20
C THR A 76 -3.65 -16.18 -3.77
N GLU A 77 -2.77 -15.97 -2.78
CA GLU A 77 -1.90 -17.01 -2.23
C GLU A 77 -2.68 -18.16 -1.59
N ARG A 78 -3.72 -17.85 -0.80
CA ARG A 78 -4.59 -18.88 -0.22
C ARG A 78 -5.32 -19.70 -1.28
N LEU A 79 -5.79 -19.03 -2.34
CA LEU A 79 -6.44 -19.71 -3.47
C LEU A 79 -5.44 -20.62 -4.20
N ALA A 80 -4.24 -20.13 -4.49
CA ALA A 80 -3.20 -20.94 -5.14
C ALA A 80 -2.84 -22.18 -4.32
N ILE A 81 -2.69 -22.05 -3.00
CA ILE A 81 -2.44 -23.19 -2.10
C ILE A 81 -3.59 -24.19 -2.17
N ALA A 82 -4.83 -23.73 -2.04
CA ALA A 82 -6.01 -24.61 -2.11
C ALA A 82 -6.08 -25.34 -3.46
N GLU A 83 -5.92 -24.63 -4.57
CA GLU A 83 -5.92 -25.21 -5.91
C GLU A 83 -4.85 -26.29 -6.10
N ILE A 84 -3.66 -26.10 -5.51
CA ILE A 84 -2.56 -27.08 -5.56
C ILE A 84 -2.90 -28.34 -4.77
N HIS A 85 -3.44 -28.18 -3.55
CA HIS A 85 -3.88 -29.31 -2.73
C HIS A 85 -5.02 -30.07 -3.41
N ASP A 86 -6.07 -29.37 -3.84
CA ASP A 86 -7.23 -29.96 -4.51
C ASP A 86 -6.82 -30.71 -5.79
N THR A 87 -5.90 -30.13 -6.57
CA THR A 87 -5.36 -30.78 -7.77
C THR A 87 -4.57 -32.04 -7.42
N PHE A 88 -3.70 -31.97 -6.42
CA PHE A 88 -2.91 -33.12 -6.00
C PHE A 88 -3.79 -34.27 -5.51
N ASP A 89 -4.77 -33.97 -4.66
CA ASP A 89 -5.72 -34.95 -4.14
C ASP A 89 -6.54 -35.57 -5.27
N ALA A 90 -7.02 -34.76 -6.22
CA ALA A 90 -7.77 -35.26 -7.37
C ALA A 90 -6.93 -36.14 -8.31
N ILE A 91 -5.66 -35.80 -8.55
CA ILE A 91 -4.73 -36.65 -9.31
C ILE A 91 -4.49 -37.95 -8.56
N LYS A 92 -4.19 -37.89 -7.25
CA LYS A 92 -3.93 -39.06 -6.43
C LYS A 92 -5.12 -40.03 -6.42
N SER A 93 -6.34 -39.52 -6.24
CA SER A 93 -7.56 -40.33 -6.35
C SER A 93 -7.70 -40.99 -7.71
N ALA A 94 -7.48 -40.25 -8.81
CA ALA A 94 -7.53 -40.84 -10.15
C ALA A 94 -6.47 -41.92 -10.38
N LEU A 95 -5.29 -41.80 -9.76
CA LEU A 95 -4.24 -42.83 -9.84
C LEU A 95 -4.56 -44.09 -9.04
N ILE A 96 -5.32 -43.97 -7.93
CA ILE A 96 -5.91 -45.13 -7.23
C ILE A 96 -6.86 -45.85 -8.18
N ASP A 97 -7.79 -45.12 -8.80
CA ASP A 97 -8.83 -45.70 -9.66
C ASP A 97 -8.26 -46.38 -10.91
N LEU A 98 -7.11 -45.91 -11.40
CA LEU A 98 -6.40 -46.46 -12.55
C LEU A 98 -5.38 -47.56 -12.20
N ASP A 99 -5.26 -47.92 -10.91
CA ASP A 99 -4.28 -48.90 -10.41
C ASP A 99 -2.82 -48.56 -10.77
N LEU A 100 -2.51 -47.26 -10.83
CA LEU A 100 -1.17 -46.75 -11.18
C LEU A 100 -0.30 -46.45 -9.97
N ILE A 101 -0.84 -46.57 -8.76
CA ILE A 101 -0.09 -46.30 -7.52
C ILE A 101 0.99 -47.33 -7.25
N GLU A 102 0.84 -48.57 -7.72
CA GLU A 102 1.88 -49.58 -7.58
C GLU A 102 3.09 -49.32 -8.48
N ASN A 103 2.97 -48.42 -9.47
CA ASN A 103 4.10 -48.01 -10.29
C ASN A 103 5.13 -47.25 -9.44
N SER A 104 6.35 -47.78 -9.34
CA SER A 104 7.39 -47.24 -8.46
C SER A 104 7.77 -45.79 -8.75
N LEU A 105 7.75 -45.35 -10.02
CA LEU A 105 8.04 -43.97 -10.41
C LEU A 105 6.90 -43.02 -10.02
N VAL A 106 5.65 -43.47 -10.19
CA VAL A 106 4.46 -42.71 -9.80
C VAL A 106 4.41 -42.58 -8.28
N ASN A 107 4.60 -43.68 -7.56
CA ASN A 107 4.60 -43.69 -6.10
C ASN A 107 5.69 -42.79 -5.53
N SER A 108 6.92 -42.88 -6.05
CA SER A 108 8.02 -41.99 -5.65
C SER A 108 7.70 -40.52 -5.92
N SER A 109 6.98 -40.21 -6.99
CA SER A 109 6.56 -38.84 -7.32
C SER A 109 5.47 -38.35 -6.36
N ILE A 110 4.50 -39.20 -6.01
CA ILE A 110 3.46 -38.91 -5.01
C ILE A 110 4.10 -38.62 -3.65
N SER A 111 4.95 -39.51 -3.13
CA SER A 111 5.61 -39.32 -1.83
C SER A 111 6.47 -38.06 -1.80
N SER A 112 7.12 -37.73 -2.92
CA SER A 112 7.87 -36.49 -3.06
C SER A 112 6.96 -35.25 -2.94
N ILE A 113 5.77 -35.26 -3.51
CA ILE A 113 4.81 -34.14 -3.36
C ILE A 113 4.29 -34.06 -1.92
N GLU A 114 3.91 -35.19 -1.33
CA GLU A 114 3.42 -35.28 0.06
C GLU A 114 4.44 -34.71 1.05
N ASN A 115 5.72 -35.08 0.91
CA ASN A 115 6.76 -34.57 1.81
C ASN A 115 6.87 -33.04 1.80
N VAL A 116 6.60 -32.38 0.67
CA VAL A 116 6.61 -30.92 0.57
C VAL A 116 5.36 -30.33 1.19
N LEU A 117 4.18 -30.87 0.84
CA LEU A 117 2.89 -30.39 1.34
C LEU A 117 2.72 -30.61 2.85
N GLU A 118 3.40 -31.61 3.42
CA GLU A 118 3.40 -31.93 4.84
C GLU A 118 4.60 -31.34 5.60
N PHE A 119 5.39 -30.45 4.98
CA PHE A 119 6.51 -29.76 5.63
C PHE A 119 7.60 -30.71 6.17
N ARG A 120 7.71 -31.92 5.60
CA ARG A 120 8.72 -32.93 6.00
C ARG A 120 10.10 -32.65 5.40
N GLU A 121 10.17 -31.86 4.34
CA GLU A 121 11.40 -31.39 3.73
C GLU A 121 11.70 -29.94 4.11
N PRO A 122 12.93 -29.59 4.51
CA PRO A 122 13.31 -28.20 4.73
C PRO A 122 13.47 -27.49 3.39
N TYR A 123 12.69 -26.44 3.17
CA TYR A 123 12.87 -25.53 2.05
C TYR A 123 12.75 -24.09 2.56
N ILE A 124 13.48 -23.19 1.90
CA ILE A 124 13.55 -21.76 2.25
C ILE A 124 13.01 -20.92 1.10
N MET A 125 13.50 -21.14 -0.12
CA MET A 125 12.91 -20.59 -1.34
C MET A 125 13.16 -21.55 -2.51
N PRO A 126 12.21 -21.69 -3.45
CA PRO A 126 10.89 -21.04 -3.53
C PRO A 126 9.91 -21.54 -2.45
N ALA A 127 8.71 -20.93 -2.38
CA ALA A 127 7.70 -21.33 -1.39
C ALA A 127 7.24 -22.77 -1.62
N TYR A 128 6.78 -23.47 -0.56
CA TYR A 128 6.45 -24.90 -0.63
C TYR A 128 5.44 -25.26 -1.71
N TYR A 129 4.41 -24.44 -1.85
CA TYR A 129 3.36 -24.64 -2.84
C TYR A 129 3.91 -24.48 -4.27
N GLU A 130 4.96 -23.67 -4.48
CA GLU A 130 5.63 -23.60 -5.78
C GLU A 130 6.45 -24.85 -6.07
N ILE A 131 7.14 -25.39 -5.05
CA ILE A 131 7.86 -26.67 -5.18
C ILE A 131 6.86 -27.79 -5.46
N ALA A 132 5.72 -27.81 -4.76
CA ALA A 132 4.66 -28.77 -4.98
C ALA A 132 4.07 -28.65 -6.39
N TYR A 133 3.82 -27.42 -6.86
CA TYR A 133 3.39 -27.15 -8.24
C TYR A 133 4.36 -27.74 -9.26
N ASP A 134 5.66 -27.51 -9.12
CA ASP A 134 6.68 -28.04 -10.03
C ASP A 134 6.74 -29.58 -9.98
N ARG A 135 6.58 -30.18 -8.80
CA ARG A 135 6.54 -31.64 -8.64
C ARG A 135 5.26 -32.25 -9.24
N ILE A 136 4.10 -31.58 -9.15
CA ILE A 136 2.86 -31.97 -9.82
C ILE A 136 3.02 -31.86 -11.34
N ALA A 137 3.62 -30.78 -11.83
CA ALA A 137 3.91 -30.62 -13.25
C ALA A 137 4.80 -31.76 -13.79
N HIS A 138 5.82 -32.16 -13.04
CA HIS A 138 6.64 -33.33 -13.37
C HIS A 138 5.85 -34.65 -13.34
N LEU A 139 4.96 -34.83 -12.36
CA LEU A 139 4.06 -35.99 -12.33
C LEU A 139 3.17 -36.04 -13.59
N LEU A 140 2.59 -34.91 -14.01
CA LEU A 140 1.79 -34.84 -15.24
C LEU A 140 2.60 -35.21 -16.49
N HIS A 141 3.85 -34.77 -16.57
CA HIS A 141 4.77 -35.22 -17.64
C HIS A 141 5.02 -36.73 -17.59
N LEU A 142 5.27 -37.30 -16.41
CA LEU A 142 5.43 -38.75 -16.24
C LEU A 142 4.17 -39.50 -16.69
N LEU A 143 2.99 -39.05 -16.27
CA LEU A 143 1.71 -39.64 -16.66
C LEU A 143 1.49 -39.59 -18.17
N LEU A 144 1.91 -38.52 -18.84
CA LEU A 144 1.87 -38.44 -20.29
C LEU A 144 2.77 -39.49 -20.97
N THR A 145 3.92 -39.83 -20.36
CA THR A 145 4.80 -40.91 -20.86
C THR A 145 4.27 -42.31 -20.59
N LEU A 146 3.31 -42.47 -19.67
CA LEU A 146 2.61 -43.72 -19.34
C LEU A 146 1.26 -43.83 -20.07
N ASP A 147 1.11 -43.10 -21.18
CA ASP A 147 -0.10 -43.05 -22.02
C ASP A 147 -1.37 -42.60 -21.29
N GLN A 148 -1.24 -41.87 -20.17
CA GLN A 148 -2.38 -41.34 -19.40
C GLN A 148 -2.84 -39.95 -19.88
N GLY A 149 -2.84 -39.72 -21.19
CA GLY A 149 -3.14 -38.41 -21.79
C GLY A 149 -4.49 -37.84 -21.36
N LYS A 150 -5.54 -38.67 -21.25
CA LYS A 150 -6.88 -38.24 -20.81
C LYS A 150 -6.92 -37.69 -19.38
N LEU A 151 -6.05 -38.19 -18.49
CA LEU A 151 -5.93 -37.65 -17.13
C LEU A 151 -5.18 -36.32 -17.16
N VAL A 152 -4.11 -36.24 -17.95
CA VAL A 152 -3.29 -35.03 -18.11
C VAL A 152 -4.10 -33.87 -18.70
N GLU A 153 -4.96 -34.12 -19.69
CA GLU A 153 -5.84 -33.12 -20.33
C GLU A 153 -6.77 -32.39 -19.36
N LYS A 154 -7.04 -32.96 -18.17
CA LYS A 154 -7.84 -32.28 -17.13
C LYS A 154 -7.09 -31.13 -16.45
N TYR A 155 -5.76 -31.14 -16.50
CA TYR A 155 -4.89 -30.25 -15.74
C TYR A 155 -3.87 -29.50 -16.62
N ALA A 156 -3.82 -29.82 -17.91
CA ALA A 156 -2.89 -29.24 -18.85
C ALA A 156 -3.44 -29.26 -20.28
N GLU A 157 -3.03 -28.28 -21.08
CA GLU A 157 -3.23 -28.29 -22.51
C GLU A 157 -2.15 -29.14 -23.19
N LEU A 158 -2.58 -30.02 -24.09
CA LEU A 158 -1.69 -30.84 -24.90
C LEU A 158 -1.54 -30.26 -26.31
N ALA A 159 -0.30 -30.18 -26.77
CA ALA A 159 0.04 -29.88 -28.15
C ALA A 159 0.78 -31.05 -28.79
N THR A 160 0.60 -31.22 -30.10
CA THR A 160 1.40 -32.21 -30.85
C THR A 160 2.71 -31.56 -31.28
N ILE A 161 3.84 -32.14 -30.89
CA ILE A 161 5.14 -31.69 -31.34
C ILE A 161 5.71 -32.71 -32.32
N ASN A 162 6.17 -32.22 -33.47
CA ASN A 162 6.90 -33.03 -34.44
C ASN A 162 8.39 -32.99 -34.08
N LYS A 163 8.93 -34.13 -33.68
CA LYS A 163 10.37 -34.31 -33.46
C LYS A 163 10.97 -35.16 -34.58
N SER A 164 12.09 -34.74 -35.13
CA SER A 164 12.88 -35.57 -36.03
C SER A 164 13.69 -36.58 -35.20
N GLN A 165 13.38 -37.87 -35.32
CA GLN A 165 14.11 -38.95 -34.68
C GLN A 165 14.85 -39.76 -35.75
N LEU A 166 16.14 -40.02 -35.52
CA LEU A 166 16.93 -40.89 -36.38
C LEU A 166 16.45 -42.34 -36.19
N ASP A 167 16.03 -42.99 -37.27
CA ASP A 167 15.72 -44.42 -37.26
C ASP A 167 17.03 -45.21 -37.21
N PRO A 168 17.31 -45.97 -36.14
CA PRO A 168 18.57 -46.69 -36.00
C PRO A 168 18.73 -47.84 -37.01
N LYS A 169 17.67 -48.24 -37.74
CA LYS A 169 17.72 -49.28 -38.76
C LYS A 169 17.93 -48.74 -40.17
N THR A 170 17.41 -47.55 -40.48
CA THR A 170 17.50 -46.96 -41.83
C THR A 170 18.44 -45.76 -41.92
N ASN A 171 18.92 -45.23 -40.78
CA ASN A 171 19.73 -44.00 -40.69
C ASN A 171 19.03 -42.76 -41.28
N GLU A 172 17.70 -42.80 -41.41
CA GLU A 172 16.89 -41.70 -41.91
C GLU A 172 16.20 -40.98 -40.74
N TYR A 173 16.02 -39.66 -40.87
CA TYR A 173 15.22 -38.90 -39.92
C TYR A 173 13.73 -39.11 -40.19
N LYS A 174 13.01 -39.71 -39.24
CA LYS A 174 11.56 -39.80 -39.25
C LYS A 174 10.97 -38.69 -38.38
N ALA A 175 9.98 -37.98 -38.91
CA ALA A 175 9.14 -37.10 -38.11
C ALA A 175 8.22 -37.96 -37.24
N ILE A 176 8.33 -37.81 -35.93
CA ILE A 176 7.45 -38.46 -34.96
C ILE A 176 6.65 -37.37 -34.27
N SER A 177 5.34 -37.47 -34.38
CA SER A 177 4.39 -36.63 -33.65
C SER A 177 4.17 -37.27 -32.27
N LYS A 178 4.49 -36.54 -31.20
CA LYS A 178 4.18 -36.96 -29.82
C LYS A 178 3.39 -35.87 -29.11
N PRO A 179 2.42 -36.24 -28.25
CA PRO A 179 1.77 -35.27 -27.39
C PRO A 179 2.79 -34.72 -26.39
N ASN A 180 2.72 -33.42 -26.13
CA ASN A 180 3.49 -32.73 -25.11
C ASN A 180 2.61 -31.71 -24.40
N ILE A 181 2.93 -31.41 -23.15
CA ILE A 181 2.24 -30.35 -22.42
C ILE A 181 2.69 -28.99 -22.96
N SER A 182 1.76 -28.17 -23.45
CA SER A 182 2.02 -26.79 -23.87
C SER A 182 1.81 -25.79 -22.74
N LEU A 183 0.81 -26.03 -21.90
CA LEU A 183 0.45 -25.15 -20.78
C LEU A 183 -0.14 -25.98 -19.64
N PHE A 184 0.23 -25.66 -18.41
CA PHE A 184 -0.45 -26.19 -17.23
C PHE A 184 -1.63 -25.27 -16.88
N THR A 185 -2.81 -25.86 -16.72
CA THR A 185 -4.05 -25.13 -16.44
C THR A 185 -4.50 -25.28 -14.99
N PHE A 186 -3.87 -26.18 -14.23
CA PHE A 186 -4.08 -26.27 -12.79
C PHE A 186 -3.44 -25.09 -12.04
N ALA A 187 -4.02 -24.74 -10.90
CA ALA A 187 -3.59 -23.63 -10.05
C ALA A 187 -3.40 -22.26 -10.75
N PRO A 188 -4.42 -21.74 -11.47
CA PRO A 188 -4.32 -20.44 -12.16
C PRO A 188 -3.97 -19.28 -11.22
N SER A 189 -4.37 -19.36 -9.95
CA SER A 189 -4.04 -18.34 -8.94
C SER A 189 -2.53 -18.25 -8.68
N LEU A 190 -1.74 -19.30 -8.94
CA LEU A 190 -0.28 -19.24 -8.81
C LEU A 190 0.36 -18.34 -9.88
N THR A 191 -0.17 -18.35 -11.10
CA THR A 191 0.30 -17.45 -12.17
C THR A 191 0.01 -16.00 -11.82
N GLU A 192 -1.21 -15.70 -11.35
CA GLU A 192 -1.57 -14.38 -10.84
C GLU A 192 -0.66 -13.97 -9.66
N LEU A 193 -0.33 -14.90 -8.76
CA LEU A 193 0.57 -14.64 -7.65
C LEU A 193 1.98 -14.27 -8.13
N LYS A 194 2.49 -14.94 -9.16
CA LYS A 194 3.79 -14.60 -9.79
C LYS A 194 3.76 -13.20 -10.41
N ASP A 195 2.66 -12.82 -11.06
CA ASP A 195 2.48 -11.47 -11.60
C ASP A 195 2.41 -10.41 -10.48
N LEU A 196 1.69 -10.69 -9.39
CA LEU A 196 1.64 -9.82 -8.22
C LEU A 196 3.04 -9.63 -7.61
N ARG A 197 3.86 -10.69 -7.53
CA ARG A 197 5.25 -10.58 -7.06
C ARG A 197 6.09 -9.66 -7.94
N GLN A 198 5.79 -9.52 -9.22
CA GLN A 198 6.49 -8.56 -10.09
C GLN A 198 6.24 -7.10 -9.68
N VAL A 199 5.16 -6.80 -8.95
CA VAL A 199 4.94 -5.45 -8.38
C VAL A 199 5.99 -5.12 -7.31
N PHE A 200 6.43 -6.14 -6.56
CA PHE A 200 7.53 -6.07 -5.59
C PHE A 200 8.87 -6.54 -6.20
N SER A 201 8.98 -6.58 -7.53
CA SER A 201 10.27 -6.86 -8.16
C SER A 201 11.18 -5.64 -7.99
N TRP A 202 12.45 -5.91 -7.70
CA TRP A 202 13.53 -4.92 -7.65
C TRP A 202 13.79 -4.22 -9.00
N GLU A 203 13.11 -4.67 -10.04
CA GLU A 203 13.17 -4.15 -11.41
C GLU A 203 11.94 -3.31 -11.76
N ASN A 204 10.94 -3.27 -10.88
CA ASN A 204 9.70 -2.56 -11.12
C ASN A 204 9.68 -1.21 -10.40
N TYR A 205 9.78 -0.13 -11.18
CA TYR A 205 9.77 1.26 -10.73
C TYR A 205 8.39 1.91 -10.82
N SER A 206 7.33 1.15 -11.16
CA SER A 206 6.03 1.74 -11.46
C SER A 206 5.24 2.12 -10.21
N ASN A 207 5.62 1.62 -9.02
CA ASN A 207 4.83 1.80 -7.81
C ASN A 207 5.57 2.61 -6.72
N PRO A 208 5.16 3.85 -6.42
CA PRO A 208 5.86 4.70 -5.46
C PRO A 208 6.00 4.09 -4.06
N TRP A 209 4.99 3.36 -3.58
CA TRP A 209 5.07 2.75 -2.26
C TRP A 209 6.08 1.60 -2.22
N SER A 210 6.27 0.84 -3.30
CA SER A 210 7.27 -0.25 -3.34
C SER A 210 8.69 0.32 -3.39
N ILE A 211 8.89 1.39 -4.16
CA ILE A 211 10.15 2.15 -4.16
C ILE A 211 10.48 2.65 -2.76
N TRP A 212 9.49 3.20 -2.06
CA TRP A 212 9.68 3.65 -0.68
C TRP A 212 10.12 2.53 0.25
N GLU A 213 9.55 1.32 0.14
CA GLU A 213 9.99 0.16 0.94
C GLU A 213 11.47 -0.17 0.72
N TYR A 214 12.00 -0.03 -0.50
CA TYR A 214 13.43 -0.26 -0.76
C TYR A 214 14.32 0.83 -0.20
N LEU A 215 13.90 2.10 -0.28
CA LEU A 215 14.61 3.21 0.36
C LEU A 215 14.63 3.03 1.88
N ASP A 216 13.50 2.63 2.46
CA ASP A 216 13.38 2.37 3.89
C ASP A 216 14.17 1.12 4.33
N LEU A 217 14.21 0.08 3.50
CA LEU A 217 15.04 -1.10 3.73
C LEU A 217 16.53 -0.73 3.71
N ALA A 218 16.97 0.10 2.76
CA ALA A 218 18.34 0.60 2.74
C ALA A 218 18.66 1.40 4.01
N TYR A 219 17.75 2.27 4.44
CA TYR A 219 17.84 2.97 5.71
C TYR A 219 17.96 2.00 6.89
N TRP A 220 17.06 1.02 6.98
CA TRP A 220 17.05 0.03 8.06
C TRP A 220 18.35 -0.78 8.09
N CYS A 221 18.82 -1.31 6.96
CA CYS A 221 20.09 -2.02 6.87
C CYS A 221 21.29 -1.10 7.22
N TRP A 222 21.19 0.20 6.94
CA TRP A 222 22.22 1.15 7.33
C TRP A 222 22.31 1.35 8.84
N GLN A 223 21.17 1.45 9.51
CA GLN A 223 21.11 1.69 10.96
C GLN A 223 21.24 0.41 11.80
N THR A 224 20.94 -0.76 11.22
CA THR A 224 20.90 -2.02 11.95
C THR A 224 22.30 -2.60 12.15
N PRO A 225 22.70 -2.94 13.39
CA PRO A 225 23.96 -3.61 13.64
C PRO A 225 23.89 -5.07 13.19
N PHE A 226 25.03 -5.63 12.76
CA PHE A 226 25.11 -7.03 12.34
C PHE A 226 24.73 -8.03 13.46
N SER A 227 24.82 -7.61 14.72
CA SER A 227 24.38 -8.41 15.88
C SER A 227 22.86 -8.65 15.95
N TYR A 228 22.05 -7.97 15.13
CA TYR A 228 20.59 -8.10 15.13
C TYR A 228 20.09 -9.54 14.98
N PHE A 229 20.84 -10.39 14.24
CA PHE A 229 20.47 -11.78 13.99
C PHE A 229 21.01 -12.79 15.03
N LYS A 230 21.79 -12.36 16.04
CA LYS A 230 22.43 -13.29 16.99
C LYS A 230 21.45 -14.19 17.74
N ASP A 231 20.27 -13.67 18.06
CA ASP A 231 19.25 -14.38 18.85
C ASP A 231 18.07 -14.86 17.98
N LYS A 232 18.19 -14.76 16.65
CA LYS A 232 17.14 -15.18 15.71
C LYS A 232 17.37 -16.64 15.32
N LYS A 233 16.43 -17.51 15.68
CA LYS A 233 16.44 -18.92 15.27
C LYS A 233 15.69 -19.09 13.95
N LEU A 234 16.21 -19.98 13.12
CA LEU A 234 15.51 -20.47 11.93
C LEU A 234 14.79 -21.74 12.34
N GLU A 235 13.47 -21.73 12.21
CA GLU A 235 12.57 -22.83 12.55
C GLU A 235 11.71 -23.17 11.33
N HIS A 236 11.33 -24.45 11.21
CA HIS A 236 10.74 -25.02 9.99
C HIS A 236 9.64 -26.05 10.31
N SER A 237 9.00 -25.96 11.47
CA SER A 237 8.03 -26.99 11.89
C SER A 237 6.64 -26.82 11.25
N ASP A 238 6.31 -25.61 10.79
CA ASP A 238 5.08 -25.32 10.07
C ASP A 238 5.24 -24.24 8.97
N ALA A 239 4.16 -23.99 8.24
CA ALA A 239 4.12 -23.00 7.16
C ALA A 239 4.48 -21.58 7.61
N LYS A 240 4.09 -21.20 8.83
CA LYS A 240 4.33 -19.86 9.37
C LYS A 240 5.79 -19.70 9.76
N GLU A 241 6.35 -20.66 10.47
CA GLU A 241 7.78 -20.67 10.84
C GLU A 241 8.68 -20.69 9.60
N CYS A 242 8.31 -21.46 8.57
CA CYS A 242 9.02 -21.45 7.30
C CYS A 242 8.99 -20.06 6.63
N ALA A 243 7.84 -19.40 6.60
CA ALA A 243 7.71 -18.05 6.06
C ALA A 243 8.53 -17.02 6.85
N ASP A 244 8.50 -17.08 8.18
CA ASP A 244 9.25 -16.20 9.07
C ASP A 244 10.77 -16.41 8.90
N SER A 245 11.23 -17.65 8.84
CA SER A 245 12.63 -18.01 8.58
C SER A 245 13.12 -17.50 7.22
N SER A 246 12.30 -17.63 6.18
CA SER A 246 12.62 -17.15 4.83
C SER A 246 12.73 -15.63 4.78
N PHE A 247 11.82 -14.93 5.47
CA PHE A 247 11.90 -13.48 5.62
C PHE A 247 13.17 -13.05 6.36
N LEU A 248 13.54 -13.72 7.45
CA LEU A 248 14.75 -13.43 8.21
C LEU A 248 16.02 -13.63 7.37
N LEU A 249 16.09 -14.70 6.57
CA LEU A 249 17.21 -14.97 5.69
C LEU A 249 17.37 -13.90 4.60
N ASN A 250 16.26 -13.47 3.99
CA ASN A 250 16.27 -12.37 3.04
C ASN A 250 16.76 -11.07 3.68
N LEU A 251 16.25 -10.73 4.87
CA LEU A 251 16.75 -9.57 5.63
C LEU A 251 18.24 -9.68 5.99
N HIS A 252 18.70 -10.87 6.34
CA HIS A 252 20.10 -11.12 6.64
C HIS A 252 20.97 -10.91 5.38
N ALA A 253 20.53 -11.39 4.22
CA ALA A 253 21.22 -11.17 2.95
C ALA A 253 21.35 -9.67 2.61
N PHE A 254 20.28 -8.88 2.78
CA PHE A 254 20.36 -7.43 2.61
C PHE A 254 21.34 -6.79 3.59
N LEU A 255 21.31 -7.20 4.86
CA LEU A 255 22.20 -6.64 5.87
C LEU A 255 23.67 -6.98 5.60
N VAL A 256 23.97 -8.19 5.13
CA VAL A 256 25.32 -8.60 4.71
C VAL A 256 25.83 -7.71 3.58
N GLU A 257 25.04 -7.54 2.52
CA GLU A 257 25.43 -6.74 1.36
C GLU A 257 25.64 -5.26 1.76
N MET A 258 24.71 -4.68 2.52
CA MET A 258 24.83 -3.30 2.99
C MET A 258 26.06 -3.10 3.90
N ASN A 259 26.39 -4.06 4.76
CA ASN A 259 27.60 -3.96 5.59
C ASN A 259 28.88 -4.07 4.76
N ALA A 260 28.87 -4.85 3.69
CA ALA A 260 30.01 -4.92 2.78
C ALA A 260 30.15 -3.64 1.94
N ILE A 261 29.05 -2.95 1.60
CA ILE A 261 29.08 -1.58 1.07
C ILE A 261 29.68 -0.60 2.09
N LYS A 262 29.23 -0.64 3.36
CA LYS A 262 29.78 0.20 4.44
C LYS A 262 31.29 0.02 4.62
N LYS A 263 31.77 -1.23 4.55
CA LYS A 263 33.19 -1.59 4.68
C LYS A 263 33.99 -1.39 3.40
N ARG A 264 33.34 -1.03 2.28
CA ARG A 264 33.96 -0.89 0.95
C ARG A 264 34.67 -2.16 0.46
N THR A 265 34.12 -3.32 0.81
CA THR A 265 34.71 -4.64 0.49
C THR A 265 34.09 -5.30 -0.75
N LEU A 266 32.95 -4.82 -1.23
CA LEU A 266 32.30 -5.32 -2.44
C LEU A 266 32.74 -4.51 -3.67
N THR A 267 33.10 -5.23 -4.73
CA THR A 267 33.19 -4.67 -6.07
C THR A 267 31.77 -4.45 -6.64
N PRO A 268 31.53 -3.43 -7.48
CA PRO A 268 30.17 -3.08 -7.94
C PRO A 268 29.41 -4.21 -8.64
N ASP A 269 30.12 -5.12 -9.31
CA ASP A 269 29.61 -6.31 -10.00
C ASP A 269 29.07 -7.38 -9.04
N LYS A 270 29.47 -7.35 -7.77
CA LYS A 270 29.02 -8.30 -6.73
C LYS A 270 27.87 -7.78 -5.88
N ILE A 271 27.37 -6.58 -6.17
CA ILE A 271 26.22 -5.97 -5.49
C ILE A 271 24.94 -6.47 -6.18
N LEU A 272 24.11 -7.23 -5.46
CA LEU A 272 22.90 -7.85 -6.01
C LEU A 272 21.67 -6.98 -5.80
N PHE A 273 21.47 -6.50 -4.57
CA PHE A 273 20.25 -5.84 -4.14
C PHE A 273 20.37 -4.31 -4.15
N PHE A 274 21.46 -3.78 -3.58
CA PHE A 274 21.69 -2.34 -3.41
C PHE A 274 22.45 -1.75 -4.60
N LYS A 275 21.94 -1.99 -5.81
CA LYS A 275 22.55 -1.45 -7.03
C LYS A 275 22.34 0.06 -7.14
N ARG A 276 23.43 0.80 -7.31
CA ARG A 276 23.41 2.27 -7.41
C ARG A 276 22.49 2.78 -8.51
N ASP A 277 22.56 2.19 -9.71
CA ASP A 277 21.76 2.65 -10.86
C ASP A 277 20.26 2.49 -10.57
N ARG A 278 19.87 1.40 -9.90
CA ARG A 278 18.47 1.16 -9.51
C ARG A 278 17.99 2.18 -8.48
N PHE A 279 18.77 2.40 -7.42
CA PHE A 279 18.43 3.39 -6.40
C PHE A 279 18.46 4.82 -6.94
N THR A 280 19.22 5.09 -8.00
CA THR A 280 19.17 6.37 -8.72
C THR A 280 17.81 6.57 -9.37
N GLU A 281 17.26 5.55 -10.03
CA GLU A 281 15.89 5.61 -10.58
C GLU A 281 14.82 5.70 -9.48
N TYR A 282 15.00 4.99 -8.37
CA TYR A 282 14.13 5.13 -7.18
C TYR A 282 14.08 6.55 -6.65
N LEU A 283 15.24 7.20 -6.49
CA LEU A 283 15.30 8.59 -6.03
C LEU A 283 14.61 9.54 -7.02
N LYS A 284 14.83 9.38 -8.32
CA LYS A 284 14.15 10.19 -9.35
C LYS A 284 12.63 10.02 -9.31
N ALA A 285 12.14 8.79 -9.17
CA ALA A 285 10.72 8.50 -9.12
C ALA A 285 10.06 9.10 -7.86
N ILE A 286 10.66 8.93 -6.69
CA ILE A 286 10.14 9.52 -5.43
C ILE A 286 10.16 11.04 -5.49
N VAL A 287 11.22 11.63 -6.04
CA VAL A 287 11.30 13.07 -6.31
C VAL A 287 10.13 13.54 -7.16
N GLN A 288 9.89 12.89 -8.30
CA GLN A 288 8.82 13.28 -9.22
C GLN A 288 7.46 13.20 -8.53
N GLN A 289 7.25 12.18 -7.70
CA GLN A 289 6.04 12.04 -6.89
C GLN A 289 5.91 13.16 -5.86
N VAL A 290 7.00 13.53 -5.16
CA VAL A 290 6.99 14.66 -4.21
C VAL A 290 6.67 15.96 -4.93
N ILE A 291 7.25 16.21 -6.12
CA ILE A 291 6.97 17.40 -6.93
C ILE A 291 5.52 17.42 -7.38
N LEU A 292 5.03 16.34 -8.01
CA LEU A 292 3.65 16.24 -8.46
C LEU A 292 2.67 16.42 -7.29
N TYR A 293 2.98 15.83 -6.14
CA TYR A 293 2.19 16.01 -4.94
C TYR A 293 2.20 17.47 -4.46
N GLN A 294 3.34 18.16 -4.55
CA GLN A 294 3.43 19.59 -4.21
C GLN A 294 2.73 20.49 -5.25
N GLU A 295 2.74 20.15 -6.53
CA GLU A 295 1.98 20.88 -7.55
C GLU A 295 0.47 20.73 -7.33
N ILE A 296 0.02 19.56 -6.88
CA ILE A 296 -1.41 19.29 -6.62
C ILE A 296 -1.84 19.80 -5.23
N TYR A 297 -0.98 19.68 -4.21
CA TYR A 297 -1.34 19.84 -2.79
C TYR A 297 -0.41 20.76 -1.98
N GLY A 298 0.69 21.23 -2.55
CA GLY A 298 1.64 22.11 -1.87
C GLY A 298 1.01 23.46 -1.49
N PRO A 299 1.61 24.19 -0.54
CA PRO A 299 1.28 25.58 -0.33
C PRO A 299 1.65 26.29 -1.63
N SER A 300 0.64 26.62 -2.41
CA SER A 300 0.83 27.48 -3.55
C SER A 300 1.41 28.79 -3.03
N ASP A 301 2.64 29.11 -3.44
CA ASP A 301 3.14 30.50 -3.44
C ASP A 301 2.35 31.35 -4.45
N ALA A 302 1.20 30.89 -4.96
CA ALA A 302 0.21 31.79 -5.50
C ALA A 302 -0.18 32.78 -4.39
N PRO A 303 -0.20 34.08 -4.69
CA PRO A 303 -0.73 35.08 -3.76
C PRO A 303 -2.07 34.58 -3.26
N LEU A 304 -2.22 34.44 -1.92
CA LEU A 304 -3.44 34.06 -1.19
C LEU A 304 -4.63 34.11 -2.13
N GLU A 305 -4.92 33.00 -2.80
CA GLU A 305 -5.93 33.04 -3.85
C GLU A 305 -7.20 33.55 -3.17
N ALA A 306 -7.77 34.61 -3.74
CA ALA A 306 -9.19 34.79 -3.98
C ALA A 306 -10.17 33.99 -3.08
N SER A 307 -10.05 32.67 -3.15
CA SER A 307 -10.87 31.63 -2.54
C SER A 307 -10.35 31.10 -1.19
N SER A 308 -9.54 31.83 -0.43
CA SER A 308 -9.08 31.44 0.92
C SER A 308 -10.09 31.84 1.99
N PRO A 309 -10.46 30.95 2.94
CA PRO A 309 -11.25 31.36 4.08
C PRO A 309 -10.36 32.19 5.01
N PHE A 310 -10.78 33.40 5.37
CA PHE A 310 -10.05 34.23 6.35
C PHE A 310 -10.64 34.07 7.75
N ALA A 311 -11.93 33.77 7.86
CA ALA A 311 -12.58 33.48 9.13
C ALA A 311 -13.59 32.34 9.00
N LEU A 312 -13.69 31.56 10.07
CA LEU A 312 -14.66 30.49 10.23
C LEU A 312 -15.46 30.75 11.50
N GLU A 313 -16.77 30.59 11.45
CA GLU A 313 -17.65 30.72 12.61
C GLU A 313 -18.63 29.54 12.69
N LEU A 314 -18.70 28.89 13.84
CA LEU A 314 -19.73 27.88 14.12
C LEU A 314 -20.98 28.52 14.70
N LYS A 315 -22.13 28.15 14.16
CA LYS A 315 -23.45 28.57 14.63
C LYS A 315 -24.40 27.39 14.71
N LEU A 316 -25.37 27.50 15.60
CA LEU A 316 -26.52 26.62 15.63
C LEU A 316 -27.75 27.45 15.30
N ASP A 317 -28.44 27.10 14.22
CA ASP A 317 -29.64 27.82 13.76
C ASP A 317 -30.73 26.84 13.35
N PHE A 318 -31.95 27.00 13.86
CA PHE A 318 -33.11 26.12 13.63
C PHE A 318 -32.79 24.61 13.61
N GLY A 319 -32.00 24.12 14.57
CA GLY A 319 -31.61 22.70 14.65
C GLY A 319 -30.56 22.28 13.61
N ARG A 320 -29.83 23.22 13.02
CA ARG A 320 -28.74 22.97 12.08
C ARG A 320 -27.44 23.50 12.64
N LEU A 321 -26.41 22.66 12.65
CA LEU A 321 -25.04 23.11 12.89
C LEU A 321 -24.50 23.66 11.58
N ILE A 322 -24.19 24.96 11.57
CA ILE A 322 -23.78 25.72 10.39
C ILE A 322 -22.33 26.17 10.59
N LEU A 323 -21.53 26.02 9.54
CA LEU A 323 -20.23 26.65 9.39
C LEU A 323 -20.40 27.87 8.49
N LYS A 324 -20.25 29.05 9.06
CA LYS A 324 -20.14 30.29 8.31
C LYS A 324 -18.67 30.51 7.93
N VAL A 325 -18.42 30.73 6.65
CA VAL A 325 -17.10 30.90 6.07
C VAL A 325 -17.02 32.27 5.41
N GLU A 326 -16.06 33.08 5.85
CA GLU A 326 -15.77 34.36 5.22
C GLU A 326 -14.54 34.21 4.34
N TRP A 327 -14.70 34.48 3.05
CA TRP A 327 -13.68 34.29 2.02
C TRP A 327 -12.97 35.61 1.68
N PHE A 328 -11.70 35.56 1.29
CA PHE A 328 -10.89 36.74 1.01
C PHE A 328 -11.44 37.63 -0.13
N GLU A 329 -12.06 37.08 -1.18
CA GLU A 329 -12.62 37.87 -2.30
C GLU A 329 -14.10 38.25 -2.17
N GLY A 330 -14.82 37.71 -1.18
CA GLY A 330 -16.25 37.94 -1.04
C GLY A 330 -16.55 38.81 0.15
N ILE A 331 -17.09 40.02 -0.06
CA ILE A 331 -17.78 40.77 1.01
C ILE A 331 -18.93 39.93 1.64
N LYS A 332 -19.32 38.82 0.99
CA LYS A 332 -20.34 37.89 1.46
C LYS A 332 -19.71 36.66 2.12
N ALA A 333 -20.17 36.41 3.34
CA ALA A 333 -19.98 35.15 4.00
C ALA A 333 -20.89 34.08 3.40
N GLU A 334 -20.37 32.88 3.23
CA GLU A 334 -21.14 31.71 2.81
C GLU A 334 -21.44 30.84 4.04
N GLU A 335 -22.60 30.19 4.03
CA GLU A 335 -23.02 29.29 5.10
C GLU A 335 -23.13 27.86 4.58
N TYR A 336 -22.59 26.92 5.35
CA TYR A 336 -22.51 25.50 5.03
C TYR A 336 -23.15 24.69 6.14
N ILE A 337 -24.07 23.79 5.79
CA ILE A 337 -24.72 22.91 6.76
C ILE A 337 -23.77 21.75 7.06
N ILE A 338 -23.22 21.72 8.27
CA ILE A 338 -22.42 20.58 8.76
C ILE A 338 -23.34 19.40 9.08
N HIS A 339 -24.40 19.68 9.85
CA HIS A 339 -25.33 18.66 10.32
C HIS A 339 -26.72 19.25 10.56
N THR A 340 -27.77 18.48 10.28
CA THR A 340 -29.16 18.78 10.65
C THR A 340 -29.58 17.79 11.73
N PHE A 341 -29.96 18.29 12.90
CA PHE A 341 -30.48 17.47 13.98
C PHE A 341 -31.96 17.16 13.70
N ASN A 342 -32.35 15.91 13.85
CA ASN A 342 -33.75 15.49 13.77
C ASN A 342 -34.35 15.61 15.18
N ASP A 343 -35.11 16.69 15.43
CA ASP A 343 -35.73 17.11 16.70
C ASP A 343 -34.78 17.19 17.91
N GLU A 344 -35.31 17.61 19.08
CA GLU A 344 -34.61 17.94 20.34
C GLU A 344 -33.90 16.74 21.00
N SER A 345 -33.05 16.05 20.25
CA SER A 345 -32.13 15.05 20.78
C SER A 345 -31.14 15.72 21.71
N GLY A 346 -30.72 15.01 22.76
CA GLY A 346 -29.67 15.48 23.67
C GLY A 346 -28.36 15.88 22.97
N ASN A 347 -28.13 15.45 21.72
CA ASN A 347 -27.01 15.91 20.92
C ASN A 347 -27.15 17.39 20.50
N GLN A 348 -28.35 17.84 20.12
CA GLN A 348 -28.61 19.23 19.76
C GLN A 348 -28.48 20.13 20.98
N GLU A 349 -29.05 19.71 22.11
CA GLU A 349 -28.97 20.44 23.37
C GLU A 349 -27.53 20.55 23.85
N PHE A 350 -26.74 19.46 23.78
CA PHE A 350 -25.32 19.51 24.09
C PHE A 350 -24.55 20.49 23.19
N ILE A 351 -24.77 20.47 21.87
CA ILE A 351 -24.09 21.40 20.96
C ILE A 351 -24.54 22.84 21.19
N ARG A 352 -25.81 23.06 21.52
CA ARG A 352 -26.36 24.37 21.90
C ARG A 352 -25.63 24.91 23.13
N ASP A 353 -25.52 24.09 24.17
CA ASP A 353 -24.84 24.47 25.41
C ASP A 353 -23.34 24.66 25.18
N LEU A 354 -22.72 23.85 24.33
CA LEU A 354 -21.31 23.98 23.96
C LEU A 354 -21.01 25.29 23.22
N ILE A 355 -21.92 25.74 22.36
CA ILE A 355 -21.81 27.03 21.64
C ILE A 355 -22.15 28.21 22.54
N ALA A 356 -23.06 28.04 23.50
CA ALA A 356 -23.46 29.08 24.45
C ALA A 356 -22.45 29.26 25.61
N ALA A 357 -21.70 28.22 25.95
CA ALA A 357 -20.70 28.26 27.01
C ALA A 357 -19.52 29.19 26.66
N LYS A 358 -18.88 29.73 27.71
CA LYS A 358 -17.65 30.51 27.52
C LYS A 358 -16.56 29.62 26.90
N PRO A 359 -15.72 30.15 25.99
CA PRO A 359 -14.61 29.41 25.41
C PRO A 359 -13.78 28.66 26.47
N ASN A 360 -13.39 27.43 26.16
CA ASN A 360 -12.66 26.50 27.03
C ASN A 360 -13.41 26.02 28.29
N THR A 361 -14.71 26.31 28.43
CA THR A 361 -15.55 25.68 29.47
C THR A 361 -15.92 24.27 29.04
N PHE A 362 -15.51 23.28 29.84
CA PHE A 362 -15.81 21.87 29.55
C PHE A 362 -17.24 21.52 29.94
N ILE A 363 -17.96 20.89 29.00
CA ILE A 363 -19.30 20.37 29.19
C ILE A 363 -19.23 18.85 29.10
N ASP A 364 -19.88 18.20 30.07
CA ASP A 364 -20.00 16.76 30.13
C ASP A 364 -21.22 16.28 29.32
N ILE A 365 -20.96 15.51 28.27
CA ILE A 365 -21.98 14.95 27.37
C ILE A 365 -22.90 13.93 28.05
N SER A 366 -22.45 13.30 29.14
CA SER A 366 -23.23 12.28 29.85
C SER A 366 -24.53 12.84 30.44
N LYS A 367 -24.59 14.17 30.66
CA LYS A 367 -25.80 14.89 31.12
C LYS A 367 -26.93 14.88 30.09
N TYR A 368 -26.60 14.73 28.81
CA TYR A 368 -27.55 14.84 27.71
C TYR A 368 -27.90 13.47 27.09
N ALA A 369 -27.03 12.47 27.28
CA ALA A 369 -27.28 11.12 26.80
C ALA A 369 -26.48 10.09 27.60
N SER A 370 -27.20 9.15 28.25
CA SER A 370 -26.59 8.03 28.96
C SER A 370 -25.76 7.16 28.02
N GLY A 371 -24.50 6.87 28.40
CA GLY A 371 -23.57 6.06 27.59
C GLY A 371 -23.00 6.75 26.33
N ALA A 372 -23.27 8.04 26.13
CA ALA A 372 -22.67 8.80 25.04
C ALA A 372 -21.20 9.15 25.31
N THR A 373 -20.43 9.23 24.22
CA THR A 373 -19.04 9.70 24.26
C THR A 373 -18.84 10.82 23.25
N VAL A 374 -17.89 11.71 23.53
CA VAL A 374 -17.51 12.82 22.65
C VAL A 374 -17.15 12.32 21.24
N ALA A 375 -16.43 11.19 21.16
CA ALA A 375 -16.07 10.60 19.87
C ALA A 375 -17.30 10.15 19.05
N LYS A 376 -18.30 9.53 19.69
CA LYS A 376 -19.55 9.13 19.03
C LYS A 376 -20.35 10.34 18.56
N LEU A 377 -20.33 11.43 19.32
CA LEU A 377 -20.99 12.68 18.91
C LEU A 377 -20.32 13.30 17.69
N ILE A 378 -18.99 13.49 17.74
CA ILE A 378 -18.19 14.04 16.63
C ILE A 378 -18.39 13.21 15.36
N PHE A 379 -18.47 11.88 15.50
CA PHE A 379 -18.84 10.98 14.41
C PHE A 379 -20.21 11.29 13.82
N ARG A 380 -21.24 11.38 14.66
CA ARG A 380 -22.64 11.62 14.24
C ARG A 380 -22.82 12.95 13.52
N ILE A 381 -22.12 14.00 13.97
CA ILE A 381 -22.16 15.33 13.32
C ILE A 381 -21.18 15.45 12.14
N LYS A 382 -20.61 14.33 11.66
CA LYS A 382 -19.72 14.26 10.49
C LYS A 382 -18.42 15.08 10.61
N LEU A 383 -17.94 15.29 11.83
CA LEU A 383 -16.68 16.00 12.10
C LEU A 383 -15.52 15.06 12.49
N GLN A 384 -15.69 13.73 12.41
CA GLN A 384 -14.63 12.79 12.79
C GLN A 384 -13.39 12.97 11.90
N ASN A 385 -12.22 13.14 12.53
CA ASN A 385 -10.93 13.31 11.87
C ASN A 385 -10.89 14.50 10.89
N THR A 386 -11.78 15.48 11.10
CA THR A 386 -11.79 16.72 10.35
C THR A 386 -10.88 17.75 11.01
N LEU A 387 -10.21 18.56 10.19
CA LEU A 387 -9.43 19.70 10.66
C LEU A 387 -10.33 20.71 11.37
N LEU A 388 -11.60 20.81 10.97
CA LEU A 388 -12.61 21.63 11.64
C LEU A 388 -12.86 21.23 13.10
N ALA A 389 -12.86 19.93 13.42
CA ALA A 389 -13.01 19.50 14.81
C ALA A 389 -11.85 19.98 15.68
N GLU A 390 -10.63 19.95 15.14
CA GLU A 390 -9.42 20.41 15.83
C GLU A 390 -9.39 21.94 15.96
N ILE A 391 -9.90 22.67 14.97
CA ILE A 391 -10.00 24.13 15.03
C ILE A 391 -10.95 24.57 16.15
N PHE A 392 -12.13 23.97 16.21
CA PHE A 392 -13.22 24.48 17.05
C PHE A 392 -13.28 23.87 18.45
N PHE A 393 -12.73 22.67 18.67
CA PHE A 393 -13.00 21.94 19.90
C PHE A 393 -11.77 21.45 20.64
N ASN A 394 -11.88 21.43 21.95
CA ASN A 394 -10.95 20.82 22.88
C ASN A 394 -11.61 19.59 23.52
N ARG A 395 -10.87 18.50 23.61
CA ARG A 395 -11.32 17.28 24.29
C ARG A 395 -10.45 17.05 25.52
N LYS A 396 -11.07 16.90 26.69
CA LYS A 396 -10.35 16.61 27.94
C LYS A 396 -10.33 15.11 28.23
N ASN A 397 -11.45 14.41 28.02
CA ASN A 397 -11.55 12.95 28.18
C ASN A 397 -12.65 12.37 27.28
N THR A 398 -13.18 11.18 27.61
CA THR A 398 -14.22 10.50 26.83
C THR A 398 -15.59 11.18 26.85
N HIS A 399 -15.88 12.00 27.87
CA HIS A 399 -17.20 12.60 28.10
C HIS A 399 -17.18 14.14 28.11
N GLU A 400 -16.03 14.77 28.32
CA GLU A 400 -15.92 16.23 28.40
C GLU A 400 -15.30 16.85 27.13
N MET A 401 -15.96 17.89 26.63
CA MET A 401 -15.54 18.68 25.46
C MET A 401 -15.79 20.17 25.72
N SER A 402 -14.96 21.04 25.17
CA SER A 402 -15.14 22.50 25.21
C SER A 402 -14.97 23.11 23.83
N LEU A 403 -15.62 24.25 23.62
CA LEU A 403 -15.41 25.07 22.42
C LEU A 403 -14.15 25.92 22.60
N ARG A 404 -13.16 25.80 21.71
CA ARG A 404 -11.94 26.63 21.69
C ARG A 404 -12.27 28.09 21.44
N SER A 405 -13.04 28.32 20.38
CA SER A 405 -13.58 29.62 20.01
C SER A 405 -14.78 29.40 19.11
N LYS A 406 -15.77 30.29 19.17
CA LYS A 406 -16.91 30.29 18.26
C LYS A 406 -16.53 30.78 16.86
N ARG A 407 -15.60 31.74 16.80
CA ARG A 407 -15.07 32.33 15.57
C ARG A 407 -13.55 32.24 15.57
N VAL A 408 -12.99 31.77 14.47
CA VAL A 408 -11.54 31.59 14.32
C VAL A 408 -11.10 32.34 13.08
N GLU A 409 -10.15 33.24 13.26
CA GLU A 409 -9.41 33.82 12.15
C GLU A 409 -8.36 32.82 11.70
N VAL A 410 -8.43 32.43 10.42
CA VAL A 410 -7.56 31.39 9.86
C VAL A 410 -6.10 31.83 9.87
N SER A 411 -5.83 33.14 9.76
CA SER A 411 -4.49 33.73 9.88
C SER A 411 -3.84 33.53 11.26
N LYS A 412 -4.63 33.26 12.31
CA LYS A 412 -4.14 33.02 13.67
C LYS A 412 -3.86 31.55 13.97
N LEU A 413 -4.07 30.66 12.99
CA LEU A 413 -3.83 29.23 13.13
C LEU A 413 -2.45 28.89 12.56
N PRO A 414 -1.43 28.65 13.41
CA PRO A 414 -0.14 28.18 12.93
C PRO A 414 -0.29 26.82 12.26
N ASP A 415 0.46 26.60 11.18
CA ASP A 415 0.59 25.31 10.47
C ASP A 415 -0.70 24.73 9.87
N ILE A 416 -1.73 25.55 9.64
CA ILE A 416 -2.98 25.04 9.07
C ILE A 416 -2.86 24.72 7.57
N ASN A 417 -3.23 23.49 7.19
CA ASN A 417 -3.29 23.07 5.79
C ASN A 417 -4.55 23.66 5.12
N LEU A 418 -4.42 24.86 4.54
CA LEU A 418 -5.50 25.59 3.85
C LEU A 418 -6.15 24.79 2.71
N PRO A 419 -5.41 24.08 1.83
CA PRO A 419 -6.04 23.22 0.82
C PRO A 419 -6.94 22.13 1.42
N ARG A 420 -6.47 21.45 2.48
CA ARG A 420 -7.26 20.43 3.19
C ARG A 420 -8.50 21.03 3.83
N LEU A 421 -8.37 22.20 4.45
CA LEU A 421 -9.48 22.94 5.04
C LEU A 421 -10.54 23.28 3.99
N ARG A 422 -10.13 23.86 2.85
CA ARG A 422 -11.02 24.17 1.72
C ARG A 422 -11.75 22.93 1.21
N LYS A 423 -11.01 21.82 1.01
CA LYS A 423 -11.58 20.55 0.56
C LYS A 423 -12.64 20.02 1.52
N GLN A 424 -12.41 20.14 2.83
CA GLN A 424 -13.39 19.74 3.85
C GLN A 424 -14.62 20.66 3.86
N ILE A 425 -14.44 21.98 3.74
CA ILE A 425 -15.56 22.93 3.67
C ILE A 425 -16.48 22.60 2.48
N LYS A 426 -15.89 22.35 1.30
CA LYS A 426 -16.63 22.03 0.07
C LYS A 426 -17.38 20.69 0.09
N GLN A 427 -17.15 19.84 1.10
CA GLN A 427 -17.93 18.60 1.29
C GLN A 427 -19.29 18.85 1.94
N PHE A 428 -19.48 20.02 2.56
CA PHE A 428 -20.75 20.40 3.18
C PHE A 428 -21.70 21.07 2.18
N GLU A 429 -22.99 21.00 2.50
CA GLU A 429 -24.05 21.53 1.65
C GLU A 429 -24.22 23.04 1.86
N PRO A 430 -24.14 23.89 0.82
CA PRO A 430 -24.38 25.33 0.94
C PRO A 430 -25.84 25.62 1.34
N THR A 431 -26.07 26.60 2.22
CA THR A 431 -27.43 26.91 2.72
C THR A 431 -28.34 27.46 1.60
N ASP A 432 -27.79 28.22 0.65
CA ASP A 432 -28.52 28.81 -0.48
C ASP A 432 -29.09 27.78 -1.47
N LYS A 433 -28.43 26.62 -1.62
CA LYS A 433 -28.91 25.55 -2.53
C LYS A 433 -30.24 24.95 -2.07
N ARG A 434 -30.47 24.81 -0.75
CA ARG A 434 -31.74 24.29 -0.22
C ARG A 434 -32.89 25.28 -0.30
N LEU A 435 -32.62 26.58 -0.24
CA LEU A 435 -33.66 27.61 -0.42
C LEU A 435 -34.22 27.56 -1.85
N LEU A 436 -33.37 27.26 -2.84
CA LEU A 436 -33.77 27.03 -4.23
C LEU A 436 -34.54 25.71 -4.39
N ASP A 437 -34.13 24.63 -3.72
CA ASP A 437 -34.83 23.34 -3.78
C ASP A 437 -36.18 23.35 -3.02
N MET A 438 -36.32 24.14 -1.96
CA MET A 438 -37.58 24.32 -1.23
C MET A 438 -38.59 25.21 -1.97
N GLN A 439 -38.13 26.06 -2.89
CA GLN A 439 -39.00 26.84 -3.78
C GLN A 439 -39.53 26.03 -4.98
N ASN A 440 -39.07 24.78 -5.16
CA ASN A 440 -39.49 23.91 -6.26
C ASN A 440 -40.01 22.56 -5.72
N PRO A 441 -41.30 22.46 -5.31
CA PRO A 441 -41.83 21.31 -4.58
C PRO A 441 -41.86 19.98 -5.35
N GLN A 442 -41.60 20.01 -6.66
CA GLN A 442 -41.75 18.83 -7.53
C GLN A 442 -40.62 17.80 -7.41
N THR A 443 -39.45 18.16 -6.86
CA THR A 443 -38.29 17.25 -6.79
C THR A 443 -38.28 16.34 -5.56
N TYR A 444 -39.08 16.63 -4.52
CA TYR A 444 -39.02 15.91 -3.24
C TYR A 444 -39.84 14.61 -3.19
N GLN A 445 -40.69 14.33 -4.19
CA GLN A 445 -41.54 13.12 -4.19
C GLN A 445 -40.93 11.90 -4.88
N SER A 446 -39.75 11.98 -5.51
CA SER A 446 -39.17 10.84 -6.27
C SER A 446 -38.14 9.99 -5.51
N LYS A 447 -37.86 10.30 -4.23
CA LYS A 447 -36.92 9.52 -3.41
C LYS A 447 -37.45 9.35 -1.98
N ARG A 448 -38.47 8.52 -1.84
CA ARG A 448 -38.72 7.76 -0.61
C ARG A 448 -38.90 6.30 -0.98
#